data_AF-A0A397SAL3-F1
#
_entry.id   AF-A0A397SAL3-F1
#
_cell.length_a   1.000
_cell.length_b   1.000
_cell.length_c   1.000
_cell.angle_alpha   90.00
_cell.angle_beta   90.00
_cell.angle_gamma   90.00
#
_symmetry.space_group_name_H-M   'P 1'
#
loop_
_entity.id
_entity.type
_entity.pdbx_description
1 polymer ?
#
loop_
_entity_poly.entity_id
_entity_poly.type
_entity_poly.pdbx_seq_one_letter_code
_entity_poly.pdbx_strand_id
1 'polypeptide(L)'
;MQLNIKYPTDLIFEWIPYNLFSNITKISEGNVVILYSVKWKDGSLYWDKENRKYIRKFDKMVDLICLNYSTNVFLNKAKEYLIDNNFETYGISQNPKTKDYILVLQNGYCMKYGKTYCLNCNEKYTNARYKWCKQCLISDLNLSKNEKLIVLFKKCN
;
A
#
# COMPACT_ATOMS: atom_id res chain seq x y z
N MET A 1 -18.42 3.03 6.61
CA MET A 1 -18.18 4.47 6.39
C MET A 1 -17.78 4.64 4.93
N GLN A 2 -18.50 5.47 4.17
CA GLN A 2 -18.22 5.79 2.77
C GLN A 2 -17.87 7.28 2.70
N LEU A 3 -16.78 7.64 2.02
CA LEU A 3 -16.32 9.03 1.95
C LEU A 3 -16.62 9.63 0.56
N ASN A 4 -17.39 10.72 0.57
CA ASN A 4 -17.47 11.76 -0.47
C ASN A 4 -17.75 11.28 -1.91
N ILE A 5 -18.96 10.74 -2.15
CA ILE A 5 -19.46 10.42 -3.50
C ILE A 5 -20.07 11.70 -4.09
N LYS A 6 -19.47 12.27 -5.14
CA LYS A 6 -20.03 13.43 -5.86
C LYS A 6 -20.86 13.00 -7.06
N TYR A 7 -20.45 11.93 -7.72
CA TYR A 7 -21.12 11.37 -8.89
C TYR A 7 -21.33 9.85 -8.73
N PRO A 8 -22.36 9.27 -9.36
CA PRO A 8 -22.60 7.82 -9.30
C PRO A 8 -21.44 6.98 -9.83
N THR A 9 -20.60 7.54 -10.70
CA THR A 9 -19.42 6.88 -11.27
C THR A 9 -18.17 6.99 -10.40
N ASP A 10 -18.23 7.73 -9.29
CA ASP A 10 -17.07 7.90 -8.42
C ASP A 10 -16.72 6.59 -7.74
N LEU A 11 -15.42 6.33 -7.63
CA LEU A 11 -14.91 5.22 -6.85
C LEU A 11 -15.29 5.42 -5.38
N ILE A 12 -15.92 4.41 -4.79
CA ILE A 12 -16.34 4.45 -3.39
C ILE A 12 -15.18 4.00 -2.52
N PHE A 13 -14.69 4.90 -1.68
CA PHE A 13 -13.72 4.59 -0.64
C PHE A 13 -14.41 4.05 0.60
N GLU A 14 -14.03 2.84 1.03
CA GLU A 14 -14.71 2.07 2.08
C GLU A 14 -13.79 1.74 3.27
N TRP A 15 -14.38 1.59 4.46
CA TRP A 15 -13.76 0.78 5.51
C TRP A 15 -14.07 -0.68 5.24
N ILE A 16 -13.04 -1.50 5.01
CA ILE A 16 -13.19 -2.90 4.60
C ILE A 16 -12.80 -3.80 5.79
N PRO A 17 -13.74 -4.58 6.36
CA PRO A 17 -13.41 -5.55 7.39
C PRO A 17 -12.37 -6.58 6.93
N TYR A 18 -11.32 -6.79 7.74
CA TYR A 18 -10.19 -7.64 7.37
C TYR A 18 -10.58 -9.11 7.11
N ASN A 19 -11.64 -9.61 7.76
CA ASN A 19 -12.16 -10.97 7.58
C ASN A 19 -12.80 -11.22 6.20
N LEU A 20 -13.02 -10.17 5.40
CA LEU A 20 -13.47 -10.29 4.01
C LEU A 20 -12.33 -10.60 3.03
N PHE A 21 -11.07 -10.56 3.49
CA PHE A 21 -9.93 -10.98 2.69
C PHE A 21 -9.67 -12.47 2.83
N SER A 22 -9.33 -13.10 1.71
CA SER A 22 -8.97 -14.52 1.62
C SER A 22 -7.84 -14.71 0.61
N ASN A 23 -7.27 -15.91 0.57
CA ASN A 23 -6.15 -16.25 -0.33
C ASN A 23 -4.99 -15.24 -0.25
N ILE A 24 -4.63 -14.87 0.99
CA ILE A 24 -3.65 -13.82 1.25
C ILE A 24 -2.25 -14.31 0.86
N THR A 25 -1.66 -13.67 -0.14
CA THR A 25 -0.33 -14.02 -0.66
C THR A 25 0.62 -12.85 -0.44
N LYS A 26 1.73 -13.07 0.27
CA LYS A 26 2.77 -12.05 0.48
C LYS A 26 3.57 -11.87 -0.80
N ILE A 27 3.63 -10.65 -1.32
CA ILE A 27 4.37 -10.30 -2.54
C ILE A 27 5.79 -9.88 -2.19
N SER A 28 5.92 -8.99 -1.21
CA SER A 28 7.21 -8.44 -0.79
C SER A 28 7.13 -7.84 0.61
N GLU A 29 8.27 -7.70 1.25
CA GLU A 29 8.40 -7.25 2.63
C GLU A 29 9.69 -6.44 2.77
N GLY A 30 9.58 -5.30 3.42
CA GLY A 30 10.70 -4.54 3.95
C GLY A 30 10.40 -4.10 5.38
N ASN A 31 11.28 -3.29 5.96
CA ASN A 31 11.20 -2.94 7.38
C ASN A 31 9.91 -2.17 7.75
N VAL A 32 9.36 -1.38 6.83
CA VAL A 32 8.21 -0.50 7.08
C VAL A 32 6.98 -0.93 6.29
N VAL A 33 7.18 -1.53 5.12
CA VAL A 33 6.11 -1.84 4.16
C VAL A 33 6.05 -3.33 3.89
N ILE A 34 4.86 -3.90 3.98
CA ILE A 34 4.57 -5.27 3.54
C ILE A 34 3.46 -5.23 2.49
N LEU A 35 3.69 -5.93 1.39
CA LEU A 35 2.82 -5.98 0.23
C LEU A 35 2.16 -7.34 0.13
N TYR A 36 0.84 -7.37 -0.03
CA TYR A 36 0.08 -8.61 -0.24
C TYR A 36 -0.84 -8.48 -1.46
N SER A 37 -1.12 -9.62 -2.11
CA SER A 37 -2.27 -9.76 -3.01
C SER A 37 -3.31 -10.64 -2.33
N VAL A 38 -4.57 -10.24 -2.41
CA VAL A 38 -5.67 -10.94 -1.72
C VAL A 38 -6.92 -10.99 -2.58
N LYS A 39 -7.80 -11.94 -2.26
CA LYS A 39 -9.16 -11.99 -2.77
C LYS A 39 -10.10 -11.30 -1.79
N TRP A 40 -10.73 -10.20 -2.21
CA TRP A 40 -11.78 -9.51 -1.47
C TRP A 40 -13.15 -10.10 -1.83
N LYS A 41 -13.75 -10.82 -0.88
CA LYS A 41 -14.99 -11.59 -1.09
C LYS A 41 -16.15 -10.72 -1.55
N ASP A 42 -16.42 -9.64 -0.82
CA ASP A 42 -17.53 -8.73 -1.14
C ASP A 42 -17.25 -7.88 -2.38
N GLY A 43 -15.96 -7.60 -2.65
CA GLY A 43 -15.54 -6.75 -3.75
C GLY A 43 -16.06 -5.30 -3.66
N SER A 44 -15.69 -4.49 -4.66
CA SER A 44 -15.99 -3.05 -4.66
C SER A 44 -17.44 -2.76 -5.05
N LEU A 45 -18.03 -1.76 -4.40
CA LEU A 45 -19.32 -1.21 -4.80
C LEU A 45 -19.18 -0.38 -6.08
N TYR A 46 -20.11 -0.52 -7.02
CA TYR A 46 -20.20 0.32 -8.22
C TYR A 46 -21.65 0.62 -8.58
N TRP A 47 -21.87 1.72 -9.30
CA TRP A 47 -23.19 2.11 -9.77
C TRP A 47 -23.57 1.37 -11.05
N ASP A 48 -24.64 0.59 -10.99
CA ASP A 48 -25.27 -0.01 -12.16
C ASP A 48 -26.23 1.01 -12.78
N LYS A 49 -25.90 1.49 -13.99
CA LYS A 49 -26.70 2.48 -14.71
C LYS A 49 -28.04 1.92 -15.19
N GLU A 50 -28.10 0.63 -15.53
CA GLU A 50 -29.30 0.00 -16.07
C GLU A 50 -30.35 -0.15 -14.98
N ASN A 51 -29.94 -0.70 -13.84
CA ASN A 51 -30.82 -0.96 -12.71
C ASN A 51 -30.90 0.22 -11.71
N ARG A 52 -30.16 1.32 -11.96
CA ARG A 52 -30.08 2.54 -11.12
C ARG A 52 -29.87 2.22 -9.63
N LYS A 53 -28.96 1.30 -9.34
CA LYS A 53 -28.65 0.85 -7.97
C LYS A 53 -27.17 0.54 -7.83
N TYR A 54 -26.68 0.60 -6.60
CA TYR A 54 -25.33 0.12 -6.30
C TYR A 54 -25.34 -1.40 -6.18
N ILE A 55 -24.39 -2.05 -6.86
CA ILE A 55 -24.17 -3.49 -6.77
C ILE A 55 -22.70 -3.78 -6.50
N ARG A 56 -22.42 -4.98 -5.99
CA ARG A 56 -21.06 -5.45 -5.72
C ARG A 56 -20.67 -6.51 -6.74
N LYS A 57 -19.43 -6.41 -7.24
CA LYS A 57 -18.79 -7.50 -7.97
C LYS A 57 -17.98 -8.32 -6.99
N PHE A 58 -18.52 -9.47 -6.60
CA PHE A 58 -17.86 -10.38 -5.68
C PHE A 58 -16.50 -10.85 -6.18
N ASP A 59 -15.68 -11.36 -5.25
CA ASP A 59 -14.45 -12.09 -5.55
C ASP A 59 -13.41 -11.29 -6.33
N LYS A 60 -13.28 -9.99 -6.01
CA LYS A 60 -12.33 -9.08 -6.64
C LYS A 60 -10.93 -9.31 -6.08
N MET A 61 -9.94 -9.49 -6.96
CA MET A 61 -8.53 -9.45 -6.57
C MET A 61 -8.12 -8.01 -6.30
N VAL A 62 -7.44 -7.78 -5.17
CA VAL A 62 -6.94 -6.48 -4.73
C VAL A 62 -5.56 -6.63 -4.10
N ASP A 63 -4.84 -5.52 -4.05
CA ASP A 63 -3.53 -5.44 -3.42
C ASP A 63 -3.64 -4.71 -2.07
N LEU A 64 -2.89 -5.18 -1.08
CA LEU A 64 -2.81 -4.58 0.24
C LEU A 64 -1.42 -3.99 0.46
N ILE A 65 -1.38 -2.74 0.91
CA ILE A 65 -0.17 -2.13 1.44
C ILE A 65 -0.33 -1.98 2.95
N CYS A 66 0.40 -2.79 3.70
CA CYS A 66 0.50 -2.70 5.15
C CYS A 66 1.66 -1.78 5.50
N LEU A 67 1.36 -0.69 6.21
CA LEU A 67 2.37 0.28 6.64
C LEU A 67 2.50 0.22 8.16
N ASN A 68 3.69 -0.12 8.66
CA ASN A 68 3.99 -0.09 10.08
C ASN A 68 4.27 1.35 10.53
N TYR A 69 3.19 2.13 10.69
CA TYR A 69 3.24 3.52 11.10
C TYR A 69 2.21 3.82 12.19
N SER A 70 2.44 4.92 12.92
CA SER A 70 1.40 5.51 13.75
C SER A 70 0.21 5.95 12.89
N THR A 71 -0.98 5.97 13.48
CA THR A 71 -2.24 6.29 12.80
C THR A 71 -2.17 7.62 12.05
N ASN A 72 -1.60 8.67 12.63
CA ASN A 72 -1.52 9.98 12.00
C ASN A 72 -0.65 9.97 10.72
N VAL A 73 0.49 9.27 10.77
CA VAL A 73 1.38 9.15 9.61
C VAL A 73 0.70 8.32 8.51
N PHE A 74 0.06 7.22 8.89
CA PHE A 74 -0.73 6.42 7.95
C PHE A 74 -1.83 7.24 7.26
N LEU A 75 -2.63 8.00 8.02
CA LEU A 75 -3.73 8.79 7.46
C LEU A 75 -3.23 9.87 6.49
N ASN A 76 -2.10 10.51 6.77
CA ASN A 76 -1.50 11.46 5.85
C ASN A 76 -1.07 10.78 4.55
N LYS A 77 -0.47 9.59 4.64
CA LYS A 77 -0.10 8.81 3.45
C LYS A 77 -1.33 8.31 2.68
N ALA A 78 -2.36 7.82 3.36
CA ALA A 78 -3.61 7.41 2.74
C ALA A 78 -4.24 8.57 1.92
N LYS A 79 -4.18 9.80 2.41
CA LYS A 79 -4.62 11.00 1.66
C LYS A 79 -3.81 11.23 0.39
N GLU A 80 -2.49 11.00 0.41
CA GLU A 80 -1.66 11.10 -0.80
C GLU A 80 -2.12 10.10 -1.88
N TYR A 81 -2.41 8.84 -1.51
CA TYR A 81 -2.91 7.82 -2.44
C TYR A 81 -4.32 8.10 -2.96
N LEU A 82 -5.17 8.73 -2.14
CA LEU A 82 -6.51 9.15 -2.55
C LEU A 82 -6.49 10.23 -3.63
N ILE A 83 -5.44 11.07 -3.65
CA ILE A 83 -5.27 12.13 -4.66
C ILE A 83 -4.58 11.57 -5.92
N ASP A 84 -3.80 10.49 -5.78
CA ASP A 84 -3.13 9.84 -6.91
C ASP A 84 -4.12 9.00 -7.75
N ASN A 85 -4.71 9.66 -8.75
CA ASN A 85 -5.65 9.03 -9.69
C ASN A 85 -5.03 7.99 -10.64
N ASN A 86 -3.75 7.65 -10.49
CA ASN A 86 -3.14 6.62 -11.32
C ASN A 86 -3.70 5.22 -11.04
N PHE A 87 -4.30 5.00 -9.87
CA PHE A 87 -4.88 3.71 -9.48
C PHE A 87 -6.12 3.87 -8.62
N GLU A 88 -6.98 2.87 -8.69
CA GLU A 88 -8.16 2.80 -7.83
C GLU A 88 -7.74 2.49 -6.38
N THR A 89 -8.04 3.41 -5.48
CA THR A 89 -7.96 3.22 -4.03
C THR A 89 -9.32 2.87 -3.48
N TYR A 90 -9.54 1.61 -3.10
CA TYR A 90 -10.84 1.12 -2.66
C TYR A 90 -11.17 1.46 -1.21
N GLY A 91 -10.15 1.64 -0.38
CA GLY A 91 -10.42 1.80 1.05
C GLY A 91 -9.24 1.56 1.96
N ILE A 92 -9.60 1.46 3.24
CA ILE A 92 -8.69 1.08 4.31
C ILE A 92 -9.26 -0.09 5.11
N SER A 93 -8.35 -0.88 5.66
CA SER A 93 -8.63 -1.95 6.61
C SER A 93 -7.70 -1.82 7.81
N GLN A 94 -7.92 -2.63 8.83
CA GLN A 94 -7.00 -2.77 9.95
C GLN A 94 -6.75 -4.24 10.25
N ASN A 95 -5.49 -4.62 10.44
CA ASN A 95 -5.14 -5.96 10.86
C ASN A 95 -5.67 -6.20 12.28
N PRO A 96 -6.51 -7.21 12.54
CA PRO A 96 -7.10 -7.43 13.85
C PRO A 96 -6.07 -7.81 14.92
N LYS A 97 -4.93 -8.39 14.52
CA LYS A 97 -3.85 -8.83 15.41
C LYS A 97 -2.86 -7.72 15.70
N THR A 98 -2.26 -7.13 14.66
CA THR A 98 -1.19 -6.12 14.83
C THR A 98 -1.73 -4.71 15.05
N LYS A 99 -3.01 -4.47 14.73
CA LYS A 99 -3.67 -3.16 14.73
C LYS A 99 -3.13 -2.17 13.70
N ASP A 100 -2.23 -2.62 12.82
CA ASP A 100 -1.73 -1.82 11.71
C ASP A 100 -2.83 -1.54 10.71
N TYR A 101 -2.84 -0.30 10.21
CA TYR A 101 -3.72 0.09 9.13
C TYR A 101 -3.17 -0.35 7.77
N ILE A 102 -4.11 -0.63 6.87
CA ILE A 102 -3.85 -1.24 5.57
C ILE A 102 -4.56 -0.41 4.51
N LEU A 103 -3.87 -0.08 3.43
CA LEU A 103 -4.48 0.46 2.21
C LEU A 103 -4.90 -0.67 1.28
N VAL A 104 -6.09 -0.55 0.70
CA VAL A 104 -6.67 -1.52 -0.23
C VAL A 104 -6.73 -0.90 -1.62
N LEU A 105 -5.98 -1.45 -2.56
CA LEU A 105 -5.70 -0.87 -3.87
C LEU A 105 -6.00 -1.84 -5.00
N GLN A 106 -6.07 -1.31 -6.22
CA GLN A 106 -6.17 -2.09 -7.45
C GLN A 106 -5.10 -3.18 -7.53
N ASN A 107 -5.51 -4.38 -7.96
CA ASN A 107 -4.59 -5.49 -8.25
C ASN A 107 -3.49 -5.06 -9.23
N GLY A 108 -2.25 -5.44 -8.93
CA GLY A 108 -1.05 -5.13 -9.70
C GLY A 108 -0.33 -3.87 -9.20
N TYR A 109 -0.95 -3.10 -8.30
CA TYR A 109 -0.32 -1.93 -7.74
C TYR A 109 0.92 -2.27 -6.91
N CYS A 110 0.92 -3.35 -6.14
CA CYS A 110 2.08 -3.77 -5.36
C CYS A 110 3.33 -3.98 -6.24
N MET A 111 3.16 -4.48 -7.47
CA MET A 111 4.25 -4.66 -8.42
C MET A 111 4.83 -3.33 -8.91
N LYS A 112 3.99 -2.33 -9.15
CA LYS A 112 4.46 -0.97 -9.46
C LYS A 112 5.10 -0.33 -8.24
N TYR A 113 4.46 -0.45 -7.09
CA TYR A 113 4.92 0.10 -5.83
C TYR A 113 6.34 -0.41 -5.50
N GLY A 114 6.58 -1.73 -5.55
CA GLY A 114 7.91 -2.31 -5.30
C GLY A 114 9.00 -1.96 -6.34
N LYS A 115 8.62 -1.37 -7.49
CA LYS A 115 9.57 -0.80 -8.47
C LYS A 115 9.85 0.67 -8.21
N THR A 116 8.92 1.41 -7.60
CA THR A 116 9.00 2.87 -7.44
C THR A 116 9.40 3.29 -6.02
N TYR A 117 9.00 2.54 -5.00
CA TYR A 117 9.17 2.87 -3.59
C TYR A 117 10.00 1.83 -2.84
N CYS A 118 10.79 2.34 -1.89
CA CYS A 118 11.59 1.54 -0.98
C CYS A 118 10.70 0.94 0.10
N LEU A 119 10.71 -0.39 0.24
CA LEU A 119 9.89 -1.08 1.25
C LEU A 119 10.42 -0.87 2.69
N ASN A 120 11.66 -0.42 2.82
CA ASN A 120 12.30 -0.21 4.13
C ASN A 120 11.98 1.16 4.74
N CYS A 121 11.59 2.14 3.94
CA CYS A 121 11.30 3.49 4.44
C CYS A 121 10.08 4.16 3.79
N ASN A 122 9.39 3.51 2.84
CA ASN A 122 8.25 4.04 2.08
C ASN A 122 8.56 5.31 1.26
N GLU A 123 9.83 5.64 1.04
CA GLU A 123 10.24 6.75 0.17
C GLU A 123 10.45 6.27 -1.27
N LYS A 124 10.25 7.17 -2.23
CA LYS A 124 10.58 6.87 -3.64
C LYS A 124 12.07 6.56 -3.76
N TYR A 125 12.39 5.55 -4.57
CA TYR A 125 13.79 5.31 -4.92
C TYR A 125 14.37 6.52 -5.62
N THR A 126 15.58 6.92 -5.23
CA THR A 126 16.35 7.94 -5.93
C THR A 126 16.77 7.44 -7.31
N ASN A 127 17.04 6.14 -7.43
CA ASN A 127 17.14 5.47 -8.73
C ASN A 127 16.32 4.17 -8.70
N ALA A 128 15.14 4.21 -9.32
CA ALA A 128 14.21 3.07 -9.36
C ALA A 128 14.78 1.85 -10.12
N ARG A 129 15.62 2.06 -11.15
CA ARG A 129 16.22 0.97 -11.94
C ARG A 129 17.11 0.08 -11.08
N TYR A 130 17.89 0.68 -10.19
CA TYR A 130 18.79 -0.02 -9.28
C TYR A 130 18.22 -0.17 -7.87
N LYS A 131 16.96 0.24 -7.65
CA LYS A 131 16.31 0.30 -6.33
C LYS A 131 17.18 1.02 -5.28
N TRP A 132 17.87 2.08 -5.71
CA TRP A 132 18.75 2.85 -4.84
C TRP A 132 17.93 3.85 -4.01
N CYS A 133 17.98 3.72 -2.69
CA CYS A 133 17.30 4.60 -1.74
C CYS A 133 18.32 5.43 -0.95
N LYS A 134 18.41 6.73 -1.26
CA LYS A 134 19.32 7.67 -0.56
C LYS A 134 19.05 7.71 0.95
N GLN A 135 17.77 7.69 1.37
CA GLN A 135 17.42 7.79 2.79
C GLN A 135 17.91 6.58 3.59
N CYS A 136 17.73 5.37 3.06
CA CYS A 136 18.24 4.15 3.70
C CYS A 136 19.77 4.14 3.75
N LEU A 137 20.44 4.60 2.68
CA LEU A 137 21.90 4.69 2.70
C LEU A 137 22.40 5.66 3.80
N ILE A 138 21.74 6.81 3.96
CA ILE A 138 22.09 7.77 5.01
C ILE A 138 21.82 7.19 6.40
N SER A 139 20.70 6.49 6.60
CA SER A 139 20.42 5.85 7.89
C SER A 139 21.46 4.79 8.23
N ASP A 140 21.83 3.95 7.27
CA ASP A 140 22.84 2.90 7.47
C ASP A 140 24.20 3.50 7.83
N LEU A 141 24.59 4.59 7.15
CA LEU A 141 25.84 5.32 7.43
C LEU A 141 25.86 6.01 8.79
N ASN A 142 24.71 6.51 9.26
CA ASN A 142 24.60 7.13 10.58
C ASN A 142 24.61 6.08 11.70
N LEU A 143 24.03 4.90 11.47
CA LEU A 143 24.15 3.74 12.37
C LEU A 143 25.62 3.27 12.45
N SER A 144 26.31 3.17 11.31
CA SER A 144 27.72 2.77 11.25
C SER A 144 28.73 3.82 11.75
N LYS A 145 28.28 5.04 12.06
CA LYS A 145 29.14 6.02 12.76
C LYS A 145 29.18 5.77 14.27
N ASN A 146 28.18 5.08 14.81
CA ASN A 146 28.14 4.66 16.22
C ASN A 146 28.84 3.31 16.46
N GLU A 147 29.04 2.50 15.42
CA GLU A 147 29.89 1.29 15.44
C GLU A 147 30.98 1.39 14.36
N LYS A 148 32.23 1.62 14.80
CA LYS A 148 33.43 1.83 13.96
C LYS A 148 33.39 1.18 12.56
N LEU A 149 33.16 2.02 11.53
CA LEU A 149 33.66 1.97 10.15
C LEU A 149 34.34 0.67 9.67
N ILE A 150 33.58 -0.35 9.22
CA ILE A 150 34.06 -1.31 8.20
C ILE A 150 32.90 -1.85 7.34
N VAL A 151 32.22 -1.06 6.50
CA VAL A 151 31.58 -1.61 5.27
C VAL A 151 31.39 -0.50 4.22
N LEU A 152 32.42 -0.15 3.44
CA LEU A 152 32.20 0.73 2.28
C LEU A 152 32.84 0.27 0.95
N PHE A 153 33.38 -0.93 0.83
CA PHE A 153 33.93 -1.40 -0.45
C PHE A 153 33.55 -2.85 -0.82
N LYS A 154 32.26 -3.18 -0.84
CA LYS A 154 31.77 -4.37 -1.57
C LYS A 154 30.45 -4.07 -2.26
N LYS A 155 30.49 -3.31 -3.35
CA LYS A 155 29.46 -3.34 -4.42
C LYS A 155 29.89 -2.61 -5.71
N CYS A 156 31.19 -2.60 -6.00
CA CYS A 156 31.71 -2.43 -7.36
C CYS A 156 32.45 -3.71 -7.72
N ASN A 157 31.73 -4.66 -8.31
CA ASN A 157 32.19 -5.70 -9.24
C ASN A 157 30.96 -6.35 -9.85
#